data_AF-A0A1E7J6T3-F1
#
_entry.id   AF-A0A1E7J6T3-F1
#
_cell.length_a   1.000
_cell.length_b   1.000
_cell.length_c   1.000
_cell.angle_alpha   90.00
_cell.angle_beta   90.00
_cell.angle_gamma   90.00
#
_symmetry.space_group_name_H-M   'P 1'
#
loop_
_entity.id
_entity.type
_entity.pdbx_description
1 polymer ?
#
loop_
_entity_poly.entity_id
_entity_poly.type
_entity_poly.pdbx_seq_one_letter_code
_entity_poly.pdbx_strand_id
1 'polypeptide(L)'
;HYYIRPRKLNHTEATLVHRITPDQLWEAPPLSEVIPKFVSFIGMDILVGHHIGLDMSFLHDATRRVLNGTLVNPGIDTMRMAKGYKRVMLGHYHDMGEMSPRYNLRDLSHDFNLPDFEAHDALEDALQTAYLFLFLTKKFKAGGLISLRDLYLADRSGGMTDE
;
A
#
# COMPACT_ATOMS: atom_id res chain seq x y z
N HIS A 1 -13.53 -5.53 -4.50
CA HIS A 1 -12.93 -6.23 -3.36
C HIS A 1 -13.15 -7.73 -3.52
N TYR A 2 -12.17 -8.56 -3.22
CA TYR A 2 -12.24 -10.01 -3.35
C TYR A 2 -11.57 -10.67 -2.15
N TYR A 3 -12.23 -11.64 -1.52
CA TYR A 3 -11.54 -12.70 -0.80
C TYR A 3 -10.96 -13.69 -1.82
N ILE A 4 -9.83 -14.32 -1.50
CA ILE A 4 -9.15 -15.26 -2.39
C ILE A 4 -8.91 -16.57 -1.66
N ARG A 5 -9.44 -17.68 -2.21
CA ARG A 5 -9.27 -18.99 -1.61
C ARG A 5 -7.81 -19.46 -1.67
N PRO A 6 -7.16 -19.74 -0.52
CA PRO A 6 -5.78 -20.23 -0.50
C PRO A 6 -5.71 -21.70 -0.95
N ARG A 7 -4.51 -22.16 -1.36
CA ARG A 7 -4.29 -23.57 -1.69
C ARG A 7 -4.42 -24.50 -0.48
N LYS A 8 -4.18 -24.00 0.73
CA LYS A 8 -4.36 -24.70 2.00
C LYS A 8 -5.27 -23.88 2.89
N LEU A 9 -6.42 -24.45 3.25
CA LEU A 9 -7.46 -23.83 4.09
C LEU A 9 -7.28 -24.22 5.56
N ASN A 10 -6.12 -23.92 6.12
CA ASN A 10 -5.86 -24.14 7.54
C ASN A 10 -5.99 -22.81 8.29
N HIS A 11 -6.51 -22.84 9.52
CA HIS A 11 -6.37 -21.69 10.42
C HIS A 11 -4.88 -21.41 10.64
N THR A 12 -4.50 -20.14 10.55
CA THR A 12 -3.15 -19.65 10.79
C THR A 12 -3.20 -18.47 11.75
N GLU A 13 -2.05 -18.04 12.27
CA GLU A 13 -1.97 -16.80 13.08
C GLU A 13 -2.51 -15.58 12.31
N ALA A 14 -2.42 -15.57 10.98
CA ALA A 14 -2.98 -14.51 10.14
C ALA A 14 -4.52 -14.40 10.24
N THR A 15 -5.23 -15.48 10.58
CA THR A 15 -6.68 -15.44 10.82
C THR A 15 -7.03 -14.56 12.02
N LEU A 16 -6.20 -14.57 13.08
CA LEU A 16 -6.44 -13.76 14.28
C LEU A 16 -6.21 -12.27 14.01
N VAL A 17 -5.27 -11.96 13.10
CA VAL A 17 -4.94 -10.58 12.74
C VAL A 17 -5.99 -9.99 11.79
N HIS A 18 -6.33 -10.69 10.71
CA HIS A 18 -7.18 -10.16 9.63
C HIS A 18 -8.66 -10.52 9.77
N ARG A 19 -9.01 -11.34 10.78
CA ARG A 19 -10.38 -11.79 11.05
C ARG A 19 -11.07 -12.50 9.88
N ILE A 20 -10.29 -12.99 8.90
CA ILE A 20 -10.79 -13.75 7.75
C ILE A 20 -10.91 -15.23 8.14
N THR A 21 -12.13 -15.76 8.18
CA THR A 21 -12.39 -17.14 8.57
C THR A 21 -12.23 -18.10 7.37
N PRO A 22 -11.92 -19.40 7.61
CA PRO A 22 -11.88 -20.39 6.55
C PRO A 22 -13.20 -20.53 5.78
N ASP A 23 -14.34 -20.32 6.44
CA ASP A 23 -15.66 -20.39 5.79
C ASP A 23 -15.81 -19.28 4.74
N GLN A 24 -15.38 -18.04 5.05
CA GLN A 24 -15.34 -16.94 4.07
C GLN A 24 -14.41 -17.27 2.88
N LEU A 25 -13.32 -18.00 3.14
CA LEU A 25 -12.35 -18.38 2.12
C LEU A 25 -12.79 -19.61 1.30
N TRP A 26 -13.70 -20.44 1.82
CA TRP A 26 -14.18 -21.63 1.12
C TRP A 26 -14.97 -21.28 -0.13
N GLU A 27 -15.85 -20.28 -0.01
CA GLU A 27 -16.69 -19.76 -1.09
C GLU A 27 -15.95 -18.76 -2.00
N ALA A 28 -14.77 -18.31 -1.59
CA ALA A 28 -13.98 -17.34 -2.35
C ALA A 28 -13.45 -17.92 -3.67
N PRO A 29 -13.35 -17.10 -4.73
CA PRO A 29 -12.72 -17.53 -5.98
C PRO A 29 -11.23 -17.85 -5.79
N PRO A 30 -10.67 -18.78 -6.57
CA PRO A 30 -9.24 -19.07 -6.54
C PRO A 30 -8.44 -17.92 -7.16
N LEU A 31 -7.15 -17.87 -6.82
CA LEU A 31 -6.21 -16.88 -7.35
C LEU A 31 -6.21 -16.82 -8.90
N SER A 32 -6.38 -17.96 -9.57
CA SER A 32 -6.41 -18.06 -11.03
C SER A 32 -7.58 -17.32 -11.68
N GLU A 33 -8.65 -17.07 -10.94
CA GLU A 33 -9.82 -16.32 -11.43
C GLU A 33 -9.70 -14.82 -11.13
N VAL A 34 -9.13 -14.47 -9.97
CA VAL A 34 -9.07 -13.08 -9.51
C VAL A 34 -7.94 -12.30 -10.19
N ILE A 35 -6.76 -12.91 -10.37
CA ILE A 35 -5.60 -12.20 -10.93
C ILE A 35 -5.83 -11.64 -12.34
N PRO A 36 -6.42 -12.37 -13.31
CA PRO A 36 -6.73 -11.79 -14.63
C PRO A 36 -7.68 -10.59 -14.53
N LYS A 37 -8.71 -10.66 -13.66
CA LYS A 37 -9.66 -9.57 -13.42
C LYS A 37 -8.96 -8.36 -12.80
N PHE A 38 -8.08 -8.58 -11.84
CA PHE A 38 -7.30 -7.53 -11.20
C PHE A 38 -6.36 -6.83 -12.19
N VAL A 39 -5.61 -7.59 -13.00
CA VAL A 39 -4.72 -7.04 -14.05
C VAL A 39 -5.51 -6.21 -15.06
N SER A 40 -6.67 -6.72 -15.49
CA SER A 40 -7.56 -5.96 -16.39
C SER A 40 -8.11 -4.69 -15.74
N PHE A 41 -8.37 -4.71 -14.43
CA PHE A 41 -8.88 -3.56 -13.69
C PHE A 41 -7.83 -2.45 -13.56
N ILE A 42 -6.59 -2.79 -13.21
CA ILE A 42 -5.53 -1.79 -13.00
C ILE A 42 -4.93 -1.26 -14.31
N GLY A 43 -5.04 -2.01 -15.41
CA GLY A 43 -4.45 -1.61 -16.69
C GLY A 43 -2.99 -1.15 -16.55
N MET A 44 -2.70 0.06 -17.02
CA MET A 44 -1.38 0.70 -16.96
C MET A 44 -1.28 1.77 -15.84
N ASP A 45 -2.24 1.78 -14.91
CA ASP A 45 -2.30 2.80 -13.86
C ASP A 45 -1.13 2.68 -12.87
N ILE A 46 -0.83 3.80 -12.21
CA ILE A 46 0.10 3.85 -11.08
C ILE A 46 -0.61 3.25 -9.86
N LEU A 47 0.04 2.30 -9.20
CA LEU A 47 -0.46 1.69 -7.98
C LEU A 47 -0.01 2.52 -6.78
N VAL A 48 -0.94 2.77 -5.86
CA VAL A 48 -0.66 3.50 -4.61
C VAL A 48 -0.93 2.55 -3.45
N GLY A 49 0.01 2.49 -2.52
CA GLY A 49 -0.05 1.59 -1.37
C GLY A 49 0.66 2.20 -0.17
N HIS A 50 0.55 1.54 0.98
CA HIS A 50 1.28 1.91 2.19
C HIS A 50 2.28 0.81 2.50
N HIS A 51 3.58 1.09 2.38
CA HIS A 51 4.61 0.05 2.31
C HIS A 51 4.40 -0.88 1.10
N ILE A 52 4.05 -0.28 -0.05
CA ILE A 52 3.59 -0.95 -1.29
C ILE A 52 4.54 -2.04 -1.82
N GLY A 53 5.82 -2.01 -1.44
CA GLY A 53 6.77 -3.08 -1.81
C GLY A 53 6.29 -4.47 -1.40
N LEU A 54 5.59 -4.58 -0.25
CA LEU A 54 4.99 -5.83 0.20
C LEU A 54 3.90 -6.30 -0.76
N ASP A 55 2.90 -5.44 -1.04
CA ASP A 55 1.80 -5.75 -1.95
C ASP A 55 2.30 -6.12 -3.35
N MET A 56 3.26 -5.36 -3.89
CA MET A 56 3.86 -5.62 -5.20
C MET A 56 4.56 -6.98 -5.25
N SER A 57 5.21 -7.40 -4.15
CA SER A 57 5.84 -8.72 -4.07
C SER A 57 4.81 -9.85 -4.19
N PHE A 58 3.68 -9.73 -3.50
CA PHE A 58 2.56 -10.67 -3.59
C PHE A 58 1.95 -10.68 -4.99
N LEU A 59 1.71 -9.51 -5.56
CA LEU A 59 1.14 -9.38 -6.91
C LEU A 59 2.09 -9.98 -7.96
N HIS A 60 3.39 -9.74 -7.89
CA HIS A 60 4.37 -10.31 -8.82
C HIS A 60 4.41 -11.85 -8.76
N ASP A 61 4.39 -12.44 -7.56
CA ASP A 61 4.34 -13.89 -7.40
C ASP A 61 3.02 -14.46 -7.93
N ALA A 62 1.90 -13.80 -7.62
CA ALA A 62 0.58 -14.21 -8.09
C ALA A 62 0.44 -14.14 -9.62
N THR A 63 0.87 -13.05 -10.26
CA THR A 63 0.85 -12.93 -11.73
C THR A 63 1.79 -13.92 -12.39
N ARG A 64 2.96 -14.19 -11.80
CA ARG A 64 3.91 -15.18 -12.35
C ARG A 64 3.29 -16.58 -12.33
N ARG A 65 2.60 -16.93 -11.26
CA ARG A 65 1.94 -18.24 -11.11
C ARG A 65 0.72 -18.42 -12.02
N VAL A 66 -0.06 -17.36 -12.24
CA VAL A 66 -1.35 -17.44 -12.95
C VAL A 66 -1.24 -17.09 -14.44
N LEU A 67 -0.43 -16.08 -14.77
CA LEU A 67 -0.34 -15.50 -16.11
C LEU A 67 1.03 -15.72 -16.77
N ASN A 68 1.98 -16.33 -16.06
CA ASN A 68 3.36 -16.48 -16.52
C ASN A 68 4.03 -15.13 -16.86
N GLY A 69 3.69 -14.08 -16.12
CA GLY A 69 4.18 -12.71 -16.33
C GLY A 69 4.27 -11.89 -15.04
N THR A 70 4.81 -10.67 -15.13
CA THR A 70 4.95 -9.74 -14.00
C THR A 70 4.25 -8.42 -14.29
N LEU A 71 3.77 -7.75 -13.24
CA LEU A 71 3.31 -6.37 -13.37
C LEU A 71 4.48 -5.45 -13.74
N VAL A 72 4.18 -4.44 -14.55
CA VAL A 72 5.10 -3.35 -14.90
C VAL A 72 4.63 -2.01 -14.33
N ASN A 73 3.52 -2.02 -13.62
CA ASN A 73 2.90 -0.84 -13.04
C ASN A 73 3.86 -0.18 -12.04
N PRO A 74 4.12 1.13 -12.18
CA PRO A 74 4.85 1.88 -11.16
C PRO A 74 4.04 1.92 -9.85
N GLY A 75 4.76 1.88 -8.72
CA GLY A 75 4.20 2.04 -7.38
C GLY A 75 4.57 3.39 -6.76
N ILE A 76 3.66 3.97 -5.98
CA ILE A 76 3.91 5.09 -5.07
C ILE A 76 3.63 4.63 -3.63
N ASP A 77 4.58 4.89 -2.73
CA ASP A 77 4.48 4.49 -1.33
C ASP A 77 4.08 5.67 -0.43
N THR A 78 2.86 5.61 0.12
CA THR A 78 2.37 6.64 1.05
C THR A 78 3.18 6.72 2.34
N MET A 79 3.85 5.63 2.76
CA MET A 79 4.75 5.67 3.92
C MET A 79 5.97 6.56 3.63
N ARG A 80 6.56 6.44 2.43
CA ARG A 80 7.69 7.28 2.00
C ARG A 80 7.26 8.73 1.82
N MET A 81 6.10 8.95 1.23
CA MET A 81 5.49 10.28 1.14
C MET A 81 5.33 10.91 2.54
N ALA A 82 4.80 10.17 3.53
CA ALA A 82 4.63 10.67 4.88
C ALA A 82 5.97 10.99 5.57
N LYS A 83 6.99 10.14 5.39
CA LYS A 83 8.37 10.41 5.87
C LYS A 83 8.93 11.70 5.28
N GLY A 84 8.82 11.87 3.96
CA GLY A 84 9.26 13.09 3.27
C GLY A 84 8.54 14.35 3.79
N TYR A 85 7.22 14.27 3.95
CA TYR A 85 6.41 15.38 4.47
C TYR A 85 6.80 15.74 5.91
N LYS A 86 6.88 14.76 6.82
CA LYS A 86 7.27 15.00 8.22
C LYS A 86 8.70 15.54 8.33
N ARG A 87 9.64 15.07 7.50
CA ARG A 87 11.02 15.61 7.45
C ARG A 87 11.06 17.09 7.08
N VAL A 88 10.28 17.52 6.09
CA VAL A 88 10.20 18.93 5.70
C VAL A 88 9.54 19.79 6.79
N MET A 89 8.49 19.27 7.45
CA MET A 89 7.73 20.03 8.45
C MET A 89 8.39 20.09 9.84
N LEU A 90 9.07 19.02 10.26
CA LEU A 90 9.60 18.86 11.62
C LEU A 90 11.14 18.97 11.68
N GLY A 91 11.83 19.06 10.54
CA GLY A 91 13.29 19.09 10.46
C GLY A 91 13.95 17.71 10.65
N HIS A 92 15.27 17.65 10.40
CA HIS A 92 16.05 16.40 10.36
C HIS A 92 16.21 15.68 11.71
N TYR A 93 15.88 16.32 12.83
CA TYR A 93 16.07 15.77 14.18
C TYR A 93 15.07 14.66 14.57
N HIS A 94 14.04 14.42 13.75
CA HIS A 94 13.00 13.43 14.02
C HIS A 94 13.11 12.13 13.20
N ASP A 95 14.22 11.93 12.47
CA ASP A 95 14.42 10.71 11.69
C ASP A 95 14.96 9.57 12.56
N MET A 96 14.09 9.00 13.39
CA MET A 96 14.35 7.78 14.17
C MET A 96 13.94 6.55 13.35
N GLY A 97 14.67 6.26 12.27
CA GLY A 97 14.64 4.98 11.55
C GLY A 97 13.41 4.66 10.69
N GLU A 98 13.60 3.75 9.72
CA GLU A 98 12.60 3.39 8.70
C GLU A 98 11.33 2.72 9.24
N MET A 99 11.37 2.16 10.45
CA MET A 99 10.25 1.47 11.11
C MET A 99 9.89 2.12 12.46
N SER A 100 9.99 3.45 12.57
CA SER A 100 9.36 4.12 13.72
C SER A 100 7.87 3.78 13.72
N PRO A 101 7.28 3.32 14.84
CA PRO A 101 5.85 3.00 14.93
C PRO A 101 4.97 4.13 14.37
N ARG A 102 5.44 5.37 14.47
CA ARG A 102 4.86 6.63 13.97
C ARG A 102 4.56 6.72 12.46
N TYR A 103 4.98 5.74 11.66
CA TYR A 103 4.73 5.73 10.21
C TYR A 103 3.80 4.61 9.76
N ASN A 104 3.24 3.81 10.69
CA ASN A 104 2.18 2.89 10.31
C ASN A 104 0.92 3.68 9.87
N LEU A 105 0.11 3.04 9.03
CA LEU A 105 -1.04 3.69 8.40
C LEU A 105 -2.02 4.30 9.41
N ARG A 106 -2.27 3.59 10.53
CA ARG A 106 -3.17 4.04 11.59
C ARG A 106 -2.62 5.26 12.32
N ASP A 107 -1.38 5.22 12.76
CA ASP A 107 -0.73 6.32 13.48
C ASP A 107 -0.66 7.57 12.61
N LEU A 108 -0.33 7.43 11.32
CA LEU A 108 -0.34 8.56 10.38
C LEU A 108 -1.73 9.13 10.15
N SER A 109 -2.74 8.26 10.05
CA SER A 109 -4.12 8.70 9.84
C SER A 109 -4.63 9.47 11.05
N HIS A 110 -4.32 9.00 12.25
CA HIS A 110 -4.60 9.70 13.51
C HIS A 110 -3.82 11.02 13.61
N ASP A 111 -2.50 11.03 13.37
CA ASP A 111 -1.65 12.22 13.41
C ASP A 111 -2.13 13.33 12.46
N PHE A 112 -2.69 12.94 11.30
CA PHE A 112 -3.22 13.87 10.30
C PHE A 112 -4.72 14.10 10.40
N ASN A 113 -5.38 13.55 11.42
CA ASN A 113 -6.81 13.69 11.69
C ASN A 113 -7.67 13.32 10.46
N LEU A 114 -7.35 12.18 9.86
CA LEU A 114 -8.08 11.57 8.75
C LEU A 114 -9.25 10.72 9.28
N PRO A 115 -10.25 10.37 8.44
CA PRO A 115 -11.26 9.39 8.83
C PRO A 115 -10.61 8.07 9.25
N ASP A 116 -11.14 7.44 10.29
CA ASP A 116 -10.69 6.14 10.78
C ASP A 116 -11.52 5.03 10.12
N PHE A 117 -10.82 4.06 9.55
CA PHE A 117 -11.35 2.78 9.08
C PHE A 117 -10.82 1.65 9.97
N GLU A 118 -11.56 0.54 10.06
CA GLU A 118 -11.13 -0.65 10.79
C GLU A 118 -9.90 -1.27 10.13
N ALA A 119 -8.85 -1.46 10.93
CA ALA A 119 -7.61 -2.03 10.46
C ALA A 119 -7.73 -3.54 10.19
N HIS A 120 -6.85 -4.04 9.33
CA HIS A 120 -6.70 -5.47 8.99
C HIS A 120 -7.81 -6.05 8.10
N ASP A 121 -8.60 -5.18 7.45
CA ASP A 121 -9.39 -5.52 6.29
C ASP A 121 -8.81 -4.84 5.05
N ALA A 122 -8.64 -5.60 3.97
CA ALA A 122 -7.94 -5.12 2.77
C ALA A 122 -8.67 -3.97 2.05
N LEU A 123 -10.00 -3.91 2.12
CA LEU A 123 -10.76 -2.80 1.55
C LEU A 123 -10.61 -1.54 2.41
N GLU A 124 -10.71 -1.70 3.73
CA GLU A 124 -10.59 -0.61 4.68
C GLU A 124 -9.19 0.00 4.70
N ASP A 125 -8.15 -0.85 4.69
CA ASP A 125 -6.76 -0.41 4.56
C ASP A 125 -6.49 0.32 3.23
N ALA A 126 -7.11 -0.12 2.13
CA ALA A 126 -7.01 0.55 0.83
C ALA A 126 -7.70 1.93 0.84
N LEU A 127 -8.86 2.05 1.49
CA LEU A 127 -9.56 3.34 1.66
C LEU A 127 -8.73 4.28 2.54
N GLN A 128 -8.25 3.81 3.69
CA GLN A 128 -7.39 4.59 4.58
C GLN A 128 -6.13 5.09 3.86
N THR A 129 -5.50 4.22 3.06
CA THR A 129 -4.35 4.58 2.21
C THR A 129 -4.71 5.65 1.18
N ALA A 130 -5.88 5.56 0.55
CA ALA A 130 -6.34 6.56 -0.40
C ALA A 130 -6.56 7.93 0.26
N TYR A 131 -7.15 7.98 1.46
CA TYR A 131 -7.29 9.23 2.22
C TYR A 131 -5.93 9.84 2.57
N LEU A 132 -4.99 9.03 3.04
CA LEU A 132 -3.62 9.49 3.34
C LEU A 132 -2.93 10.03 2.09
N PHE A 133 -3.06 9.34 0.95
CA PHE A 133 -2.51 9.80 -0.33
C PHE A 133 -3.09 11.15 -0.76
N LEU A 134 -4.42 11.32 -0.70
CA LEU A 134 -5.09 12.57 -1.04
C LEU A 134 -4.68 13.72 -0.11
N PHE A 135 -4.50 13.45 1.18
CA PHE A 135 -3.99 14.43 2.12
C PHE A 135 -2.56 14.88 1.74
N LEU A 136 -1.64 13.93 1.54
CA LEU A 136 -0.23 14.22 1.26
C LEU A 136 -0.04 14.92 -0.09
N THR A 137 -0.76 14.48 -1.13
CA THR A 137 -0.73 15.14 -2.46
C THR A 137 -1.16 16.60 -2.36
N LYS A 138 -2.19 16.91 -1.58
CA LYS A 138 -2.63 18.29 -1.33
C LYS A 138 -1.56 19.12 -0.61
N LYS A 139 -0.85 18.54 0.36
CA LYS A 139 0.26 19.22 1.06
C LYS A 139 1.46 19.46 0.15
N PHE A 140 1.83 18.48 -0.65
CA PHE A 140 2.96 18.57 -1.59
C PHE A 140 2.71 19.53 -2.75
N LYS A 141 1.45 19.67 -3.19
CA LYS A 141 1.08 20.69 -4.18
C LYS A 141 1.42 22.11 -3.71
N ALA A 142 1.31 22.39 -2.41
CA ALA A 142 1.71 23.68 -1.83
C ALA A 142 3.24 23.89 -1.87
N GLY A 143 4.03 22.81 -1.94
CA GLY A 143 5.49 22.82 -2.06
C GLY A 143 6.03 22.64 -3.48
N GLY A 144 5.17 22.64 -4.51
CA GLY A 144 5.57 22.60 -5.92
C GLY A 144 5.59 21.21 -6.58
N LEU A 145 5.27 20.12 -5.86
CA LEU A 145 5.05 18.81 -6.48
C LEU A 145 3.59 18.72 -6.96
N ILE A 146 3.38 18.93 -8.26
CA ILE A 146 2.04 19.17 -8.82
C ILE A 146 1.52 18.02 -9.70
N SER A 147 2.38 17.05 -10.05
CA SER A 147 2.02 15.90 -10.89
C SER A 147 2.34 14.55 -10.22
N LEU A 148 1.67 13.49 -10.68
CA LEU A 148 1.98 12.10 -10.28
C LEU A 148 3.42 11.70 -10.64
N ARG A 149 3.96 12.26 -11.74
CA ARG A 149 5.35 12.04 -12.12
C ARG A 149 6.31 12.62 -11.09
N ASP A 150 6.03 13.83 -10.58
CA ASP A 150 6.88 14.46 -9.56
C ASP A 150 6.89 13.63 -8.27
N LEU A 151 5.71 13.14 -7.86
CA LEU A 151 5.56 12.27 -6.70
C LEU A 151 6.30 10.94 -6.89
N TYR A 152 6.17 10.33 -8.06
CA TYR A 152 6.88 9.09 -8.40
C TYR A 152 8.41 9.27 -8.39
N LEU A 153 8.90 10.37 -8.96
CA LEU A 153 10.34 10.66 -8.96
C LEU A 153 10.86 10.95 -7.55
N ALA A 154 10.11 11.70 -6.74
CA ALA A 154 10.44 12.00 -5.36
C ALA A 154 10.47 10.75 -4.46
N ASP A 155 9.55 9.80 -4.68
CA ASP A 155 9.55 8.51 -3.97
C ASP A 155 10.85 7.72 -4.20
N ARG A 156 11.39 7.79 -5.43
CA ARG A 156 12.59 7.04 -5.83
C ARG A 156 13.90 7.74 -5.49
N SER A 157 13.94 9.07 -5.45
CA SER A 157 15.15 9.83 -5.09
C SER A 157 15.44 9.81 -3.60
N GLY A 158 14.44 9.59 -2.74
CA GLY A 158 14.61 9.43 -1.29
C GLY A 158 15.30 8.14 -0.83
N GLY A 159 15.59 7.20 -1.75
CA GLY A 159 16.31 5.95 -1.48
C GLY A 159 17.77 5.94 -1.93
N MET A 160 18.33 7.08 -2.33
CA MET A 160 19.70 7.17 -2.85
C MET A 160 20.43 8.37 -2.27
N THR A 161 20.67 8.32 -0.96
CA THR A 161 21.73 9.09 -0.29
C THR A 161 22.34 8.21 0.80
N ASP A 162 23.20 7.30 0.38
CA ASP A 162 24.29 6.73 1.18
C ASP A 162 25.44 6.45 0.19
N GLU A 163 26.15 7.53 -0.15
CA GLU A 163 27.59 7.48 -0.45
C GLU A 163 28.32 8.24 0.66
#